data_AF-A0AAX4I048-F1
#
_entry.id   AF-A0AAX4I048-F1
#
_cell.length_a   1.000
_cell.length_b   1.000
_cell.length_c   1.000
_cell.angle_alpha   90.00
_cell.angle_beta   90.00
_cell.angle_gamma   90.00
#
_symmetry.space_group_name_H-M   'P 1'
#
loop_
_entity.id
_entity.type
_entity.pdbx_description
1 polymer ?
#
loop_
_entity_poly.entity_id
_entity_poly.type
_entity_poly.pdbx_seq_one_letter_code
_entity_poly.pdbx_strand_id
1 'polypeptide(L)'
;MTVSFEGMDAAFMTRPPPGDDHRDALRGHRLPTNLGHWVSACVIHGIRHNEAFAMSEHVQRLCSESHNRAFACACNAWLIISNAIPEMTADDDKPYCIWYPDVASEETYRRLAERYPDMRYVVGRACAVAGYAGLYDELGLLPEISISEEARDNSSKEGSTAIFDTIMSQPVCYAILDDYSRSSYPDSPSSPAFMNGDTAVRSSLDVRHGLDASQEWGKHYFNIAEDHNIDETSSEKTNNNNNKELAPEHLKLFYTPLLSHLPTTNKDALILMAAYEGNIERYVRLRRPTMLHDEHAAVIRGIYHNTTFAKWWSLQEIDPSNRSIRTAALARFIMVNDLSHITPSSPSKYEVPAMIWWPLIPAEETLKELVRRRPDMKLQAAMACIAGDYRALWEDLAPRPCSELWDQARQTQTRSWPNSPNRNYYVDYLEQHAKELGCDIVDVRTNSECEDAAVRDKEPTTTWLDSGIHAHDYALMDSNPDGDVYSAGAQANAAS
;
A
#
# COMPACT_ATOMS: atom_id res chain seq x y z
N MET A 1 10.31 4.59 20.09
CA MET A 1 10.69 5.61 19.09
C MET A 1 11.01 4.88 17.81
N THR A 2 10.09 4.97 16.86
CA THR A 2 10.19 4.40 15.52
C THR A 2 11.36 5.07 14.77
N VAL A 3 12.29 4.26 14.27
CA VAL A 3 13.33 4.79 13.37
C VAL A 3 12.70 4.95 11.99
N SER A 4 12.28 6.17 11.67
CA SER A 4 11.98 6.58 10.29
C SER A 4 13.31 6.69 9.54
N PHE A 5 13.57 5.77 8.61
CA PHE A 5 14.74 5.84 7.74
C PHE A 5 14.43 6.68 6.49
N GLU A 6 14.16 7.97 6.70
CA GLU A 6 14.24 8.96 5.63
C GLU A 6 15.71 9.31 5.42
N GLY A 7 16.32 8.85 4.31
CA GLY A 7 17.58 9.44 3.82
C GLY A 7 18.70 8.53 3.33
N MET A 8 18.49 7.23 3.08
CA MET A 8 19.53 6.40 2.42
C MET A 8 19.22 6.19 0.94
N ASP A 9 20.20 6.54 0.09
CA ASP A 9 20.16 6.42 -1.37
C ASP A 9 19.57 5.07 -1.84
N ALA A 10 18.50 5.13 -2.63
CA ALA A 10 17.83 3.98 -3.24
C ALA A 10 18.76 3.07 -4.07
N ALA A 11 19.95 3.57 -4.46
CA ALA A 11 20.95 2.82 -5.20
C ALA A 11 21.63 1.68 -4.40
N PHE A 12 21.58 1.69 -3.06
CA PHE A 12 22.15 0.62 -2.23
C PHE A 12 21.17 -0.53 -1.89
N MET A 13 19.89 -0.40 -2.29
CA MET A 13 18.84 -1.38 -1.97
C MET A 13 18.65 -2.49 -3.01
N THR A 14 19.26 -2.39 -4.21
CA THR A 14 18.82 -3.17 -5.39
C THR A 14 19.74 -4.31 -5.83
N ARG A 15 20.80 -4.63 -5.07
CA ARG A 15 21.65 -5.79 -5.38
C ARG A 15 21.89 -6.64 -4.13
N PRO A 16 21.78 -7.98 -4.22
CA PRO A 16 22.25 -8.83 -3.14
C PRO A 16 23.73 -8.51 -2.89
N PRO A 17 24.18 -8.42 -1.62
CA PRO A 17 25.58 -8.16 -1.34
C PRO A 17 26.45 -9.25 -2.00
N PRO A 18 27.56 -8.88 -2.66
CA PRO A 18 28.40 -9.85 -3.38
C PRO A 18 28.98 -10.91 -2.42
N GLY A 19 28.94 -12.19 -2.84
CA GLY A 19 29.48 -13.33 -2.09
C GLY A 19 28.41 -14.32 -1.62
N ASP A 20 28.82 -15.45 -1.00
CA ASP A 20 27.91 -16.48 -0.47
C ASP A 20 27.48 -16.21 0.99
N ASP A 21 27.90 -15.09 1.60
CA ASP A 21 27.65 -14.76 3.01
C ASP A 21 26.16 -14.79 3.39
N HIS A 22 25.28 -14.30 2.52
CA HIS A 22 23.83 -14.30 2.75
C HIS A 22 23.24 -15.73 2.71
N ARG A 23 23.72 -16.57 1.79
CA ARG A 23 23.29 -17.96 1.66
C ARG A 23 23.80 -18.81 2.83
N ASP A 24 25.05 -18.61 3.23
CA ASP A 24 25.64 -19.26 4.40
C ASP A 24 24.90 -18.87 5.69
N ALA A 25 24.55 -17.59 5.84
CA ALA A 25 23.77 -17.11 6.99
C ALA A 25 22.37 -17.72 7.02
N LEU A 26 21.67 -17.72 5.88
CA LEU A 26 20.32 -18.25 5.74
C LEU A 26 20.27 -19.75 6.08
N ARG A 27 21.25 -20.53 5.62
CA ARG A 27 21.38 -21.96 5.93
C ARG A 27 21.92 -22.23 7.34
N GLY A 28 22.28 -21.21 8.12
CA GLY A 28 22.88 -21.36 9.44
C GLY A 28 24.28 -21.98 9.42
N HIS A 29 25.02 -21.88 8.32
CA HIS A 29 26.37 -22.44 8.21
C HIS A 29 27.43 -21.55 8.86
N ARG A 30 27.28 -20.22 8.77
CA ARG A 30 28.27 -19.26 9.27
C ARG A 30 27.62 -17.92 9.57
N LEU A 31 28.08 -17.27 10.64
CA LEU A 31 27.72 -15.89 10.95
C LEU A 31 28.61 -14.93 10.14
N PRO A 32 28.04 -14.07 9.26
CA PRO A 32 28.83 -13.10 8.49
C PRO A 32 29.41 -12.00 9.37
N THR A 33 30.56 -11.45 8.96
CA THR A 33 31.22 -10.34 9.69
C THR A 33 30.51 -9.00 9.46
N ASN A 34 29.90 -8.79 8.28
CA ASN A 34 29.19 -7.57 7.95
C ASN A 34 27.67 -7.83 7.93
N LEU A 35 26.97 -7.30 8.94
CA LEU A 35 25.53 -7.44 9.12
C LEU A 35 24.78 -6.25 8.51
N GLY A 36 24.83 -6.15 7.18
CA GLY A 36 23.93 -5.24 6.45
C GLY A 36 22.46 -5.62 6.65
N HIS A 37 21.54 -4.74 6.23
CA HIS A 37 20.09 -4.94 6.42
C HIS A 37 19.62 -6.33 5.97
N TRP A 38 19.90 -6.69 4.71
CA TRP A 38 19.48 -7.98 4.15
C TRP A 38 20.21 -9.19 4.74
N VAL A 39 21.50 -9.05 5.07
CA VAL A 39 22.27 -10.12 5.70
C VAL A 39 21.75 -10.39 7.12
N SER A 40 21.32 -9.36 7.85
CA SER A 40 20.71 -9.49 9.16
C SER A 40 19.42 -10.33 9.09
N ALA A 41 18.58 -10.09 8.09
CA ALA A 41 17.40 -10.90 7.85
C ALA A 41 17.76 -12.37 7.56
N CYS A 42 18.82 -12.64 6.77
CA CYS A 42 19.30 -14.00 6.52
C CYS A 42 19.78 -14.69 7.80
N VAL A 43 20.48 -13.97 8.68
CA VAL A 43 20.91 -14.48 9.98
C VAL A 43 19.71 -14.79 10.87
N ILE A 44 18.70 -13.90 10.94
CA ILE A 44 17.47 -14.12 11.70
C ILE A 44 16.77 -15.40 11.22
N HIS A 45 16.62 -15.56 9.90
CA HIS A 45 16.09 -16.79 9.32
C HIS A 45 16.93 -18.01 9.75
N GLY A 46 18.25 -17.95 9.58
CA GLY A 46 19.16 -19.02 9.96
C GLY A 46 19.01 -19.44 11.43
N ILE A 47 18.85 -18.48 12.34
CA ILE A 47 18.62 -18.71 13.78
C ILE A 47 17.31 -19.47 14.02
N ARG A 48 16.21 -19.06 13.36
CA ARG A 48 14.90 -19.69 13.56
C ARG A 48 14.83 -21.12 13.06
N HIS A 49 15.63 -21.46 12.05
CA HIS A 49 15.55 -22.73 11.34
C HIS A 49 16.68 -23.73 11.68
N ASN A 50 17.78 -23.30 12.33
CA ASN A 50 18.94 -24.15 12.57
C ASN A 50 19.41 -24.12 14.04
N GLU A 51 19.16 -25.20 14.79
CA GLU A 51 19.54 -25.33 16.21
C GLU A 51 21.03 -25.09 16.47
N ALA A 52 21.91 -25.82 15.77
CA ALA A 52 23.35 -25.73 15.99
C ALA A 52 23.89 -24.31 15.72
N PHE A 53 23.25 -23.59 14.81
CA PHE A 53 23.58 -22.20 14.52
C PHE A 53 23.09 -21.25 15.62
N ALA A 54 21.80 -21.37 16.00
CA ALA A 54 21.20 -20.59 17.08
C ALA A 54 21.96 -20.73 18.40
N MET A 55 22.43 -21.95 18.70
CA MET A 55 23.16 -22.27 19.94
C MET A 55 24.68 -22.03 19.84
N SER A 56 25.19 -21.55 18.70
CA SER A 56 26.62 -21.27 18.56
C SER A 56 27.05 -20.09 19.43
N GLU A 57 28.27 -20.14 19.98
CA GLU A 57 28.81 -19.07 20.85
C GLU A 57 28.76 -17.69 20.18
N HIS A 58 29.02 -17.65 18.87
CA HIS A 58 29.05 -16.42 18.09
C HIS A 58 27.65 -15.78 17.97
N VAL A 59 26.62 -16.61 17.74
CA VAL A 59 25.23 -16.14 17.67
C VAL A 59 24.71 -15.73 19.05
N GLN A 60 25.00 -16.50 20.09
CA GLN A 60 24.61 -16.15 21.47
C GLN A 60 25.22 -14.80 21.91
N ARG A 61 26.48 -14.56 21.53
CA ARG A 61 27.14 -13.27 21.74
C ARG A 61 26.45 -12.16 20.95
N LEU A 62 26.12 -12.39 19.67
CA LEU A 62 25.38 -11.43 18.84
C LEU A 62 24.02 -11.06 19.45
N CYS A 63 23.24 -12.05 19.89
CA CYS A 63 21.94 -11.82 20.53
C CYS A 63 22.06 -10.96 21.80
N SER A 64 23.15 -11.13 22.55
CA SER A 64 23.38 -10.39 23.80
C SER A 64 23.87 -8.95 23.55
N GLU A 65 24.82 -8.78 22.62
CA GLU A 65 25.56 -7.52 22.43
C GLU A 65 24.95 -6.60 21.36
N SER A 66 24.11 -7.13 20.46
CA SER A 66 23.52 -6.35 19.37
C SER A 66 22.45 -5.37 19.86
N HIS A 67 22.44 -4.17 19.26
CA HIS A 67 21.36 -3.20 19.40
C HIS A 67 20.10 -3.64 18.64
N ASN A 68 20.26 -4.41 17.56
CA ASN A 68 19.12 -5.02 16.86
C ASN A 68 18.64 -6.23 17.65
N ARG A 69 17.55 -6.05 18.42
CA ARG A 69 16.98 -7.08 19.29
C ARG A 69 16.27 -8.21 18.51
N ALA A 70 16.05 -8.05 17.20
CA ALA A 70 15.48 -9.10 16.35
C ALA A 70 16.29 -10.42 16.38
N PHE A 71 17.62 -10.35 16.58
CA PHE A 71 18.44 -11.55 16.76
C PHE A 71 18.10 -12.29 18.07
N ALA A 72 17.93 -11.55 19.18
CA ALA A 72 17.53 -12.10 20.46
C ALA A 72 16.10 -12.69 20.38
N CYS A 73 15.16 -11.96 19.77
CA CYS A 73 13.81 -12.44 19.49
C CYS A 73 13.83 -13.75 18.71
N ALA A 74 14.60 -13.83 17.62
CA ALA A 74 14.71 -15.04 16.80
C ALA A 74 15.22 -16.24 17.61
N CYS A 75 16.24 -16.02 18.45
CA CYS A 75 16.79 -17.06 19.32
C CYS A 75 15.79 -17.50 20.39
N ASN A 76 15.09 -16.55 21.02
CA ASN A 76 14.07 -16.83 22.02
C ASN A 76 12.87 -17.56 21.43
N ALA A 77 12.45 -17.19 20.21
CA ALA A 77 11.39 -17.88 19.48
C ALA A 77 11.78 -19.34 19.22
N TRP A 78 13.00 -19.58 18.74
CA TRP A 78 13.51 -20.94 18.53
C TRP A 78 13.51 -21.75 19.83
N LEU A 79 14.03 -21.19 20.93
CA LEU A 79 14.03 -21.87 22.24
C LEU A 79 12.62 -22.28 22.68
N ILE A 80 11.64 -21.36 22.56
CA ILE A 80 10.24 -21.64 22.90
C ILE A 80 9.68 -22.78 22.06
N ILE A 81 9.87 -22.72 20.74
CA ILE A 81 9.42 -23.76 19.79
C ILE A 81 10.05 -25.12 20.13
N SER A 82 11.32 -25.13 20.56
CA SER A 82 12.04 -26.31 21.05
C SER A 82 11.70 -26.72 22.49
N ASN A 83 10.61 -26.21 23.07
CA ASN A 83 10.13 -26.52 24.43
C ASN A 83 11.03 -26.03 25.58
N ALA A 84 11.83 -24.99 25.35
CA ALA A 84 12.63 -24.32 26.36
C ALA A 84 12.11 -22.88 26.59
N ILE A 85 12.02 -22.45 27.85
CA ILE A 85 11.56 -21.09 28.17
C ILE A 85 12.78 -20.22 28.45
N PRO A 86 13.16 -19.30 27.55
CA PRO A 86 14.30 -18.40 27.73
C PRO A 86 14.04 -17.39 28.85
N GLU A 87 15.12 -16.77 29.32
CA GLU A 87 15.09 -15.63 30.22
C GLU A 87 15.07 -14.34 29.38
N MET A 88 13.92 -13.65 29.37
CA MET A 88 13.66 -12.47 28.53
C MET A 88 13.52 -11.25 29.44
N THR A 89 14.65 -10.57 29.67
CA THR A 89 14.71 -9.46 30.64
C THR A 89 14.24 -8.14 30.05
N ALA A 90 14.50 -7.89 28.77
CA ALA A 90 13.97 -6.75 28.04
C ALA A 90 12.68 -7.13 27.31
N ASP A 91 11.75 -6.18 27.22
CA ASP A 91 10.50 -6.38 26.48
C ASP A 91 10.77 -6.60 24.98
N ASP A 92 11.74 -5.86 24.45
CA ASP A 92 12.21 -5.98 23.06
C ASP A 92 12.86 -7.33 22.72
N ASP A 93 13.09 -8.21 23.71
CA ASP A 93 13.62 -9.57 23.50
C ASP A 93 12.52 -10.61 23.31
N LYS A 94 11.27 -10.23 23.59
CA LYS A 94 10.13 -11.13 23.54
C LYS A 94 9.70 -11.31 22.09
N PRO A 95 9.78 -12.53 21.55
CA PRO A 95 9.36 -12.79 20.19
C PRO A 95 7.84 -12.64 20.05
N TYR A 96 7.43 -11.91 19.01
CA TYR A 96 6.02 -11.76 18.65
C TYR A 96 5.46 -13.01 17.95
N CYS A 97 6.30 -13.75 17.20
CA CYS A 97 5.92 -14.98 16.51
C CYS A 97 6.65 -16.19 17.13
N ILE A 98 5.94 -16.98 17.94
CA ILE A 98 6.48 -18.12 18.72
C ILE A 98 6.00 -19.50 18.24
N TRP A 99 5.31 -19.55 17.10
CA TRP A 99 4.67 -20.75 16.54
C TRP A 99 5.11 -21.07 15.10
N TYR A 100 6.20 -20.44 14.66
CA TYR A 100 6.78 -20.63 13.32
C TYR A 100 8.31 -20.78 13.41
N PRO A 101 8.92 -21.80 12.76
CA PRO A 101 8.31 -22.68 11.74
C PRO A 101 7.42 -23.81 12.28
N ASP A 102 7.56 -24.14 13.56
CA ASP A 102 6.83 -25.20 14.25
C ASP A 102 6.23 -24.69 15.57
N VAL A 103 5.37 -25.51 16.21
CA VAL A 103 4.70 -25.18 17.47
C VAL A 103 5.37 -25.86 18.66
N ALA A 104 5.49 -25.16 19.78
CA ALA A 104 5.84 -25.76 21.06
C ALA A 104 4.70 -26.64 21.60
N SER A 105 5.00 -27.48 22.60
CA SER A 105 3.98 -28.23 23.32
C SER A 105 3.06 -27.32 24.14
N GLU A 106 1.84 -27.78 24.38
CA GLU A 106 0.85 -27.09 25.20
C GLU A 106 1.40 -26.72 26.60
N GLU A 107 2.17 -27.62 27.22
CA GLU A 107 2.78 -27.37 28.53
C GLU A 107 3.85 -26.27 28.51
N THR A 108 4.63 -26.17 27.42
CA THR A 108 5.58 -25.07 27.26
C THR A 108 4.85 -23.73 27.19
N TYR A 109 3.77 -23.67 26.42
CA TYR A 109 2.96 -22.45 26.29
C TYR A 109 2.27 -22.06 27.59
N ARG A 110 1.77 -23.03 28.36
CA ARG A 110 1.21 -22.80 29.70
C ARG A 110 2.25 -22.16 30.63
N ARG A 111 3.42 -22.78 30.74
CA ARG A 111 4.53 -22.25 31.56
C ARG A 111 5.05 -20.90 31.05
N LEU A 112 5.00 -20.65 29.74
CA LEU A 112 5.38 -19.37 29.15
C LEU A 112 4.42 -18.25 29.58
N ALA A 113 3.11 -18.49 29.49
CA ALA A 113 2.09 -17.54 29.94
C ALA A 113 2.13 -17.29 31.45
N GLU A 114 2.48 -18.30 32.25
CA GLU A 114 2.68 -18.14 33.70
C GLU A 114 3.91 -17.27 34.01
N ARG A 115 5.03 -17.47 33.30
CA ARG A 115 6.27 -16.73 33.53
C ARG A 115 6.22 -15.31 32.97
N TYR A 116 5.58 -15.12 31.81
CA TYR A 116 5.44 -13.83 31.13
C TYR A 116 3.97 -13.55 30.82
N PRO A 117 3.19 -13.07 31.81
CA PRO A 117 1.75 -12.84 31.66
C PRO A 117 1.37 -11.87 30.54
N ASP A 118 2.27 -10.96 30.18
CA ASP A 118 2.11 -10.03 29.06
C ASP A 118 2.10 -10.73 27.69
N MET A 119 2.74 -11.89 27.57
CA MET A 119 2.74 -12.69 26.33
C MET A 119 1.49 -13.56 26.15
N ARG A 120 0.53 -13.54 27.08
CA ARG A 120 -0.64 -14.46 27.05
C ARG A 120 -1.45 -14.40 25.75
N TYR A 121 -1.53 -13.24 25.08
CA TYR A 121 -2.22 -13.13 23.79
C TYR A 121 -1.42 -13.74 22.64
N VAL A 122 -0.10 -13.60 22.66
CA VAL A 122 0.82 -14.28 21.73
C VAL A 122 0.74 -15.80 21.93
N VAL A 123 0.64 -16.26 23.18
CA VAL A 123 0.38 -17.67 23.51
C VAL A 123 -1.00 -18.11 23.01
N GLY A 124 -2.05 -17.31 23.22
CA GLY A 124 -3.39 -17.60 22.70
C GLY A 124 -3.42 -17.75 21.18
N ARG A 125 -2.64 -16.94 20.45
CA ARG A 125 -2.48 -17.08 19.01
C ARG A 125 -1.72 -18.36 18.64
N ALA A 126 -0.69 -18.73 19.40
CA ALA A 126 -0.03 -20.03 19.23
C ALA A 126 -1.00 -21.21 19.47
N CYS A 127 -1.91 -21.10 20.44
CA CYS A 127 -2.98 -22.09 20.67
C CYS A 127 -3.91 -22.19 19.45
N ALA A 128 -4.27 -21.08 18.81
CA ALA A 128 -5.06 -21.08 17.59
C ALA A 128 -4.36 -21.81 16.43
N VAL A 129 -3.04 -21.66 16.30
CA VAL A 129 -2.25 -22.42 15.33
C VAL A 129 -2.18 -23.90 15.70
N ALA A 130 -1.86 -24.23 16.94
CA ALA A 130 -1.64 -25.61 17.37
C ALA A 130 -2.93 -26.43 17.59
N GLY A 131 -4.08 -25.76 17.75
CA GLY A 131 -5.36 -26.39 18.11
C GLY A 131 -5.49 -26.68 19.61
N TYR A 132 -4.80 -25.94 20.47
CA TYR A 132 -4.82 -26.13 21.92
C TYR A 132 -5.98 -25.38 22.59
N ALA A 133 -7.22 -25.80 22.31
CA ALA A 133 -8.43 -25.15 22.82
C ALA A 133 -8.50 -25.13 24.35
N GLY A 134 -8.09 -26.22 25.03
CA GLY A 134 -8.09 -26.28 26.50
C GLY A 134 -7.20 -25.20 27.13
N LEU A 135 -5.96 -25.08 26.66
CA LEU A 135 -5.07 -24.01 27.11
C LEU A 135 -5.61 -22.62 26.73
N TYR A 136 -6.20 -22.44 25.55
CA TYR A 136 -6.81 -21.17 25.18
C TYR A 136 -7.87 -20.72 26.19
N ASP A 137 -8.73 -21.64 26.62
CA ASP A 137 -9.76 -21.37 27.65
C ASP A 137 -9.12 -21.03 29.01
N GLU A 138 -8.04 -21.71 29.40
CA GLU A 138 -7.29 -21.43 30.64
C GLU A 138 -6.72 -20.00 30.68
N LEU A 139 -6.32 -19.43 29.53
CA LEU A 139 -5.70 -18.10 29.44
C LEU A 139 -6.68 -16.95 29.75
N GLY A 140 -8.00 -17.19 29.67
CA GLY A 140 -9.02 -16.20 29.99
C GLY A 140 -8.92 -14.92 29.16
N LEU A 141 -8.63 -15.06 27.87
CA LEU A 141 -8.44 -13.93 26.96
C LEU A 141 -9.77 -13.28 26.56
N LEU A 142 -9.72 -12.00 26.22
CA LEU A 142 -10.82 -11.36 25.50
C LEU A 142 -10.96 -11.97 24.09
N PRO A 143 -12.16 -11.95 23.48
CA PRO A 143 -12.38 -12.43 22.11
C PRO A 143 -11.59 -11.59 21.09
N GLU A 144 -10.38 -12.04 20.78
CA GLU A 144 -9.38 -11.30 20.03
C GLU A 144 -9.42 -11.66 18.53
N ILE A 145 -9.43 -10.65 17.67
CA ILE A 145 -9.68 -10.85 16.23
C ILE A 145 -8.53 -11.57 15.52
N SER A 146 -7.27 -11.29 15.83
CA SER A 146 -6.13 -11.94 15.19
C SER A 146 -6.03 -13.42 15.58
N ILE A 147 -6.34 -13.78 16.82
CA ILE A 147 -6.48 -15.19 17.24
C ILE A 147 -7.59 -15.87 16.43
N SER A 148 -8.71 -15.19 16.18
CA SER A 148 -9.79 -15.76 15.37
C SER A 148 -9.41 -15.92 13.89
N GLU A 149 -8.69 -14.97 13.29
CA GLU A 149 -8.19 -15.10 11.91
C GLU A 149 -7.20 -16.27 11.79
N GLU A 150 -6.31 -16.41 12.79
CA GLU A 150 -5.34 -17.51 12.89
C GLU A 150 -6.03 -18.87 13.08
N ALA A 151 -7.03 -18.94 13.94
CA ALA A 151 -7.80 -20.15 14.22
C ALA A 151 -8.56 -20.62 12.97
N ARG A 152 -9.11 -19.67 12.20
CA ARG A 152 -9.76 -19.95 10.92
C ARG A 152 -8.77 -20.46 9.87
N ASP A 153 -7.58 -19.89 9.78
CA ASP A 153 -6.52 -20.37 8.87
C ASP A 153 -6.12 -21.83 9.18
N ASN A 154 -6.22 -22.22 10.45
CA ASN A 154 -5.89 -23.56 10.94
C ASN A 154 -7.11 -24.46 11.20
N SER A 155 -8.26 -24.19 10.56
CA SER A 155 -9.53 -24.90 10.83
C SER A 155 -9.52 -26.40 10.53
N SER A 156 -8.46 -26.93 9.90
CA SER A 156 -8.25 -28.38 9.75
C SER A 156 -8.05 -29.11 11.09
N LYS A 157 -7.72 -28.38 12.15
CA LYS A 157 -7.62 -28.87 13.53
C LYS A 157 -8.93 -28.59 14.26
N GLU A 158 -9.50 -29.60 14.92
CA GLU A 158 -10.75 -29.46 15.68
C GLU A 158 -10.64 -28.39 16.77
N GLY A 159 -9.51 -28.34 17.49
CA GLY A 159 -9.30 -27.32 18.52
C GLY A 159 -9.18 -25.90 17.99
N SER A 160 -8.62 -25.70 16.80
CA SER A 160 -8.58 -24.37 16.16
C SER A 160 -10.00 -23.92 15.78
N THR A 161 -10.82 -24.83 15.24
CA THR A 161 -12.24 -24.55 14.98
C THR A 161 -13.00 -24.20 16.26
N ALA A 162 -12.77 -24.92 17.37
CA ALA A 162 -13.39 -24.62 18.65
C ALA A 162 -13.00 -23.23 19.20
N ILE A 163 -11.74 -22.82 19.05
CA ILE A 163 -11.28 -21.46 19.41
C ILE A 163 -11.99 -20.41 18.56
N PHE A 164 -12.05 -20.61 17.24
CA PHE A 164 -12.74 -19.71 16.32
C PHE A 164 -14.22 -19.53 16.70
N ASP A 165 -14.94 -20.62 16.90
CA ASP A 165 -16.36 -20.60 17.26
C ASP A 165 -16.59 -19.94 18.62
N THR A 166 -15.69 -20.19 19.59
CA THR A 166 -15.75 -19.56 20.91
C THR A 166 -15.63 -18.04 20.82
N ILE A 167 -14.66 -17.53 20.04
CA ILE A 167 -14.47 -16.09 19.82
C ILE A 167 -15.67 -15.50 19.06
N MET A 168 -16.09 -16.14 17.97
CA MET A 168 -17.16 -15.63 17.09
C MET A 168 -18.55 -15.70 17.71
N SER A 169 -18.74 -16.52 18.75
CA SER A 169 -19.99 -16.55 19.51
C SER A 169 -20.15 -15.35 20.46
N GLN A 170 -19.08 -14.60 20.70
CA GLN A 170 -19.13 -13.43 21.58
C GLN A 170 -19.83 -12.25 20.89
N PRO A 171 -20.56 -11.41 21.65
CA PRO A 171 -21.29 -10.27 21.08
C PRO A 171 -20.37 -9.16 20.56
N VAL A 172 -19.12 -9.12 21.02
CA VAL A 172 -18.13 -8.09 20.74
C VAL A 172 -16.76 -8.73 20.68
N CYS A 173 -15.96 -8.36 19.68
CA CYS A 173 -14.54 -8.73 19.58
C CYS A 173 -13.64 -7.52 19.82
N TYR A 174 -12.35 -7.79 20.07
CA TYR A 174 -11.33 -6.81 20.40
C TYR A 174 -10.12 -6.93 19.48
N ALA A 175 -9.50 -5.80 19.15
CA ALA A 175 -8.20 -5.73 18.50
C ALA A 175 -7.15 -5.45 19.59
N ILE A 176 -6.33 -6.46 19.86
CA ILE A 176 -5.31 -6.41 20.93
C ILE A 176 -3.93 -6.64 20.34
N LEU A 177 -3.82 -7.55 19.39
CA LEU A 177 -2.59 -7.81 18.64
C LEU A 177 -2.51 -6.87 17.42
N ASP A 178 -1.32 -6.35 17.14
CA ASP A 178 -1.02 -5.55 15.96
C ASP A 178 0.20 -6.12 15.24
N ASP A 179 -0.04 -6.78 14.10
CA ASP A 179 0.98 -7.45 13.31
C ASP A 179 1.84 -6.48 12.48
N TYR A 180 1.36 -5.25 12.24
CA TYR A 180 2.14 -4.23 11.55
C TYR A 180 3.25 -3.69 12.44
N SER A 181 2.95 -3.50 13.74
CA SER A 181 3.92 -3.01 14.72
C SER A 181 4.59 -4.11 15.54
N ARG A 182 4.08 -5.35 15.48
CA ARG A 182 4.48 -6.50 16.33
C ARG A 182 4.28 -6.18 17.80
N SER A 183 3.12 -5.64 18.14
CA SER A 183 2.82 -5.15 19.49
C SER A 183 1.50 -5.72 20.01
N SER A 184 1.30 -5.60 21.32
CA SER A 184 0.02 -5.93 21.94
C SER A 184 -0.42 -4.84 22.91
N TYR A 185 -1.74 -4.61 22.99
CA TYR A 185 -2.33 -3.55 23.81
C TYR A 185 -3.42 -4.10 24.75
N PRO A 186 -3.10 -5.05 25.65
CA PRO A 186 -4.09 -5.73 26.48
C PRO A 186 -4.81 -4.80 27.47
N ASP A 187 -4.18 -3.70 27.86
CA ASP A 187 -4.72 -2.73 28.84
C ASP A 187 -5.58 -1.63 28.20
N SER A 188 -5.54 -1.50 26.86
CA SER A 188 -6.32 -0.53 26.11
C SER A 188 -6.84 -1.14 24.80
N PRO A 189 -7.65 -2.22 24.89
CA PRO A 189 -8.10 -2.95 23.72
C PRO A 189 -9.12 -2.13 22.91
N SER A 190 -8.99 -2.13 21.59
CA SER A 190 -9.94 -1.44 20.71
C SER A 190 -11.18 -2.29 20.46
N SER A 191 -12.37 -1.68 20.49
CA SER A 191 -13.65 -2.37 20.38
C SER A 191 -14.78 -1.44 19.88
N PRO A 192 -15.77 -1.94 19.09
CA PRO A 192 -15.82 -3.27 18.51
C PRO A 192 -14.77 -3.43 17.41
N ALA A 193 -14.10 -4.58 17.39
CA ALA A 193 -13.17 -4.96 16.35
C ALA A 193 -13.78 -6.08 15.49
N PHE A 194 -13.30 -6.19 14.24
CA PHE A 194 -13.77 -7.22 13.33
C PHE A 194 -12.63 -7.85 12.55
N MET A 195 -12.86 -9.07 12.07
CA MET A 195 -11.91 -9.70 11.14
C MET A 195 -11.87 -8.88 9.86
N ASN A 196 -10.68 -8.48 9.48
CA ASN A 196 -10.44 -7.50 8.45
C ASN A 196 -9.19 -7.81 7.61
N GLY A 197 -8.59 -9.00 7.76
CA GLY A 197 -7.40 -9.40 7.02
C GLY A 197 -6.15 -8.61 7.41
N ASP A 198 -6.08 -8.20 8.67
CA ASP A 198 -4.97 -7.44 9.27
C ASP A 198 -4.03 -8.34 10.10
N THR A 199 -4.17 -9.67 9.98
CA THR A 199 -3.35 -10.66 10.66
C THR A 199 -2.46 -11.42 9.68
N ALA A 200 -1.16 -11.53 10.01
CA ALA A 200 -0.20 -12.39 9.34
C ALA A 200 -0.39 -13.85 9.76
N VAL A 201 -1.42 -14.51 9.23
CA VAL A 201 -1.75 -15.90 9.58
C VAL A 201 -0.65 -16.90 9.16
N ARG A 202 -0.61 -18.07 9.79
CA ARG A 202 0.42 -19.11 9.61
C ARG A 202 0.65 -19.46 8.14
N SER A 203 -0.40 -19.58 7.34
CA SER A 203 -0.28 -19.90 5.91
C SER A 203 0.38 -18.79 5.08
N SER A 204 0.32 -17.53 5.55
CA SER A 204 1.00 -16.38 4.92
C SER A 204 2.50 -16.39 5.18
N LEU A 205 2.96 -17.01 6.28
CA LEU A 205 4.40 -17.13 6.59
C LEU A 205 5.12 -18.11 5.67
N ASP A 206 4.40 -19.01 4.99
CA ASP A 206 4.96 -19.91 3.97
C ASP A 206 5.18 -19.22 2.61
N VAL A 207 4.75 -17.97 2.48
CA VAL A 207 5.01 -17.15 1.30
C VAL A 207 6.41 -16.56 1.48
N ARG A 208 7.37 -17.11 0.74
CA ARG A 208 8.80 -16.78 0.89
C ARG A 208 9.42 -16.25 -0.40
N HIS A 209 10.29 -15.24 -0.30
CA HIS A 209 11.00 -14.63 -1.41
C HIS A 209 12.45 -15.14 -1.50
N GLY A 210 12.81 -15.69 -2.66
CA GLY A 210 14.15 -16.20 -2.94
C GLY A 210 15.22 -15.10 -2.99
N LEU A 211 16.49 -15.54 -2.97
CA LEU A 211 17.67 -14.68 -3.14
C LEU A 211 17.71 -13.96 -4.50
N ASP A 212 17.05 -14.53 -5.51
CA ASP A 212 16.89 -13.96 -6.85
C ASP A 212 15.86 -12.82 -6.91
N ALA A 213 14.91 -12.80 -5.97
CA ALA A 213 13.86 -11.78 -5.85
C ALA A 213 14.22 -10.66 -4.84
N SER A 214 15.51 -10.31 -4.74
CA SER A 214 16.00 -9.31 -3.76
C SER A 214 15.30 -7.93 -3.83
N GLN A 215 14.71 -7.58 -4.96
CA GLN A 215 13.93 -6.35 -5.11
C GLN A 215 12.61 -6.37 -4.34
N GLU A 216 12.07 -7.54 -4.01
CA GLU A 216 10.81 -7.71 -3.27
C GLU A 216 11.04 -7.77 -1.75
N TRP A 217 12.29 -7.84 -1.31
CA TRP A 217 12.61 -7.95 0.09
C TRP A 217 12.18 -6.71 0.86
N GLY A 218 11.56 -6.93 2.02
CA GLY A 218 11.09 -5.86 2.90
C GLY A 218 9.90 -5.04 2.38
N LYS A 219 9.35 -5.36 1.20
CA LYS A 219 8.13 -4.70 0.69
C LYS A 219 6.85 -5.23 1.33
N HIS A 220 6.86 -6.45 1.85
CA HIS A 220 5.69 -7.04 2.50
C HIS A 220 5.35 -6.31 3.80
N TYR A 221 4.08 -5.98 3.99
CA TYR A 221 3.60 -5.16 5.12
C TYR A 221 3.63 -5.89 6.48
N PHE A 222 3.69 -7.22 6.49
CA PHE A 222 3.94 -7.99 7.70
C PHE A 222 5.37 -8.50 7.76
N ASN A 223 5.97 -8.41 8.95
CA ASN A 223 7.29 -8.96 9.26
C ASN A 223 7.33 -9.57 10.66
N ILE A 224 6.30 -10.35 11.03
CA ILE A 224 6.16 -10.89 12.40
C ILE A 224 7.25 -11.91 12.76
N ALA A 225 7.93 -12.49 11.77
CA ALA A 225 9.08 -13.38 11.96
C ALA A 225 10.44 -12.65 11.97
N GLU A 226 10.45 -11.35 11.63
CA GLU A 226 11.61 -10.45 11.58
C GLU A 226 12.65 -10.74 10.50
N ASP A 227 12.39 -11.71 9.63
CA ASP A 227 13.27 -12.14 8.53
C ASP A 227 12.81 -11.66 7.14
N HIS A 228 11.80 -10.80 7.08
CA HIS A 228 11.21 -10.27 5.84
C HIS A 228 10.76 -11.35 4.84
N ASN A 229 10.37 -12.52 5.35
CA ASN A 229 9.90 -13.63 4.53
C ASN A 229 10.92 -14.12 3.49
N ILE A 230 12.22 -13.95 3.72
CA ILE A 230 13.25 -14.38 2.76
C ILE A 230 13.52 -15.89 2.84
N ASP A 231 13.88 -16.52 1.74
CA ASP A 231 14.33 -17.91 1.71
C ASP A 231 15.37 -18.09 0.59
N GLU A 232 15.97 -19.27 0.48
CA GLU A 232 16.92 -19.56 -0.58
C GLU A 232 16.23 -19.52 -1.96
N THR A 233 15.00 -20.04 -2.04
CA THR A 233 14.18 -20.08 -3.25
C THR A 233 12.81 -19.48 -3.00
N SER A 234 12.27 -18.78 -3.99
CA SER A 234 10.91 -18.25 -3.95
C SER A 234 9.90 -19.40 -3.86
N SER A 235 8.92 -19.25 -2.97
CA SER A 235 7.80 -20.20 -2.85
C SER A 235 6.92 -20.20 -4.12
N GLU A 236 6.24 -21.30 -4.42
CA GLU A 236 5.24 -21.30 -5.50
C GLU A 236 4.12 -20.27 -5.25
N LYS A 237 3.83 -20.00 -3.97
CA LYS A 237 2.85 -19.01 -3.53
C LYS A 237 3.29 -17.58 -3.80
N THR A 238 4.58 -17.24 -3.75
CA THR A 238 5.06 -15.87 -4.07
C THR A 238 4.82 -15.48 -5.52
N ASN A 239 4.95 -16.42 -6.46
CA ASN A 239 4.64 -16.17 -7.87
C ASN A 239 3.13 -15.96 -8.11
N ASN A 240 2.29 -16.42 -7.17
CA ASN A 240 0.84 -16.42 -7.28
C ASN A 240 0.13 -15.41 -6.37
N ASN A 241 0.74 -14.92 -5.29
CA ASN A 241 0.04 -14.14 -4.26
C ASN A 241 -0.13 -12.67 -4.63
N ASN A 242 0.90 -12.05 -5.22
CA ASN A 242 0.84 -10.65 -5.65
C ASN A 242 0.02 -10.45 -6.93
N ASN A 243 -0.58 -11.54 -7.45
CA ASN A 243 -1.48 -11.56 -8.59
C ASN A 243 -2.62 -12.57 -8.36
N LYS A 244 -2.94 -12.95 -7.11
CA LYS A 244 -3.94 -14.00 -6.90
C LYS A 244 -5.32 -13.44 -7.22
N GLU A 245 -5.95 -14.04 -8.21
CA GLU A 245 -7.34 -13.74 -8.56
C GLU A 245 -8.21 -13.86 -7.30
N LEU A 246 -9.05 -12.85 -7.07
CA LEU A 246 -10.04 -12.91 -6.01
C LEU A 246 -10.99 -14.08 -6.29
N ALA A 247 -11.14 -14.98 -5.32
CA ALA A 247 -12.01 -16.14 -5.49
C ALA A 247 -13.45 -15.71 -5.85
N PRO A 248 -14.15 -16.38 -6.80
CA PRO A 248 -15.46 -15.96 -7.30
C PRO A 248 -16.52 -15.72 -6.21
N GLU A 249 -16.48 -16.48 -5.12
CA GLU A 249 -17.38 -16.33 -3.97
C GLU A 249 -17.22 -15.00 -3.22
N HIS A 250 -16.07 -14.33 -3.38
CA HIS A 250 -15.74 -13.05 -2.75
C HIS A 250 -16.04 -11.85 -3.65
N LEU A 251 -16.41 -12.04 -4.92
CA LEU A 251 -16.76 -10.94 -5.84
C LEU A 251 -17.87 -10.05 -5.30
N LYS A 252 -18.84 -10.65 -4.59
CA LYS A 252 -19.93 -9.90 -3.94
C LYS A 252 -19.46 -8.84 -2.96
N LEU A 253 -18.24 -8.96 -2.43
CA LEU A 253 -17.70 -7.98 -1.48
C LEU A 253 -17.54 -6.60 -2.14
N PHE A 254 -17.35 -6.50 -3.46
CA PHE A 254 -17.23 -5.20 -4.15
C PHE A 254 -18.54 -4.42 -4.19
N TYR A 255 -19.66 -5.07 -4.49
CA TYR A 255 -20.94 -4.40 -4.74
C TYR A 255 -21.99 -4.59 -3.63
N THR A 256 -21.62 -5.21 -2.50
CA THR A 256 -22.46 -5.29 -1.30
C THR A 256 -21.84 -4.52 -0.13
N PRO A 257 -22.62 -4.13 0.90
CA PRO A 257 -22.06 -3.57 2.13
C PRO A 257 -20.97 -4.50 2.70
N LEU A 258 -19.84 -3.93 3.14
CA LEU A 258 -18.78 -4.73 3.72
C LEU A 258 -19.31 -5.46 4.97
N LEU A 259 -19.21 -6.79 4.95
CA LEU A 259 -19.53 -7.64 6.11
C LEU A 259 -18.73 -7.18 7.31
N SER A 260 -19.30 -7.16 8.51
CA SER A 260 -18.56 -6.81 9.73
C SER A 260 -17.29 -7.66 9.85
N HIS A 261 -17.42 -8.99 9.77
CA HIS A 261 -16.29 -9.90 9.70
C HIS A 261 -16.01 -10.31 8.25
N LEU A 262 -14.85 -9.96 7.72
CA LEU A 262 -14.43 -10.41 6.39
C LEU A 262 -14.13 -11.91 6.38
N PRO A 263 -14.42 -12.60 5.27
CA PRO A 263 -13.88 -13.94 5.04
C PRO A 263 -12.37 -13.87 4.81
N THR A 264 -11.68 -15.01 4.93
CA THR A 264 -10.27 -15.10 4.54
C THR A 264 -10.15 -14.92 3.03
N THR A 265 -9.62 -13.77 2.61
CA THR A 265 -9.49 -13.41 1.21
C THR A 265 -8.32 -12.44 0.99
N ASN A 266 -7.87 -12.30 -0.26
CA ASN A 266 -6.97 -11.22 -0.62
C ASN A 266 -7.75 -9.90 -0.61
N LYS A 267 -7.60 -9.11 0.47
CA LYS A 267 -8.31 -7.84 0.60
C LYS A 267 -7.67 -6.70 -0.18
N ASP A 268 -6.47 -6.89 -0.75
CA ASP A 268 -5.72 -5.81 -1.39
C ASP A 268 -6.51 -5.25 -2.59
N ALA A 269 -7.20 -6.11 -3.36
CA ALA A 269 -8.12 -5.68 -4.40
C ALA A 269 -9.31 -4.84 -3.87
N LEU A 270 -9.83 -5.16 -2.68
CA LEU A 270 -10.89 -4.37 -2.03
C LEU A 270 -10.40 -2.99 -1.61
N ILE A 271 -9.14 -2.87 -1.18
CA ILE A 271 -8.49 -1.59 -0.84
C ILE A 271 -8.36 -0.73 -2.09
N LEU A 272 -7.78 -1.29 -3.16
CA LEU A 272 -7.56 -0.58 -4.42
C LEU A 272 -8.88 -0.07 -5.01
N MET A 273 -9.94 -0.87 -4.98
CA MET A 273 -11.24 -0.42 -5.47
C MET A 273 -11.89 0.65 -4.61
N ALA A 274 -11.81 0.51 -3.29
CA ALA A 274 -12.33 1.54 -2.39
C ALA A 274 -11.60 2.87 -2.61
N ALA A 275 -10.29 2.83 -2.84
CA ALA A 275 -9.49 4.00 -3.20
C ALA A 275 -9.91 4.57 -4.56
N TYR A 276 -9.98 3.73 -5.60
CA TYR A 276 -10.33 4.10 -6.98
C TYR A 276 -11.70 4.77 -7.08
N GLU A 277 -12.71 4.26 -6.36
CA GLU A 277 -14.06 4.84 -6.30
C GLU A 277 -14.14 6.11 -5.42
N GLY A 278 -13.13 6.35 -4.58
CA GLY A 278 -13.19 7.36 -3.52
C GLY A 278 -14.22 7.03 -2.43
N ASN A 279 -14.41 5.75 -2.14
CA ASN A 279 -15.33 5.28 -1.11
C ASN A 279 -14.68 5.35 0.27
N ILE A 280 -14.88 6.48 0.98
CA ILE A 280 -14.26 6.74 2.29
C ILE A 280 -14.49 5.61 3.29
N GLU A 281 -15.75 5.18 3.47
CA GLU A 281 -16.11 4.20 4.50
C GLU A 281 -15.42 2.86 4.28
N ARG A 282 -15.35 2.41 3.02
CA ARG A 282 -14.65 1.17 2.67
C ARG A 282 -13.14 1.36 2.76
N TYR A 283 -12.62 2.47 2.26
CA TYR A 283 -11.18 2.71 2.19
C TYR A 283 -10.58 2.82 3.59
N VAL A 284 -11.18 3.64 4.47
CA VAL A 284 -10.74 3.81 5.87
C VAL A 284 -10.77 2.49 6.61
N ARG A 285 -11.79 1.67 6.38
CA ARG A 285 -11.92 0.37 7.04
C ARG A 285 -10.88 -0.65 6.55
N LEU A 286 -10.55 -0.65 5.27
CA LEU A 286 -9.74 -1.71 4.65
C LEU A 286 -8.24 -1.39 4.58
N ARG A 287 -7.89 -0.10 4.43
CA ARG A 287 -6.51 0.37 4.18
C ARG A 287 -5.53 -0.14 5.22
N ARG A 288 -4.29 -0.37 4.77
CA ARG A 288 -3.16 -0.72 5.64
C ARG A 288 -2.41 0.55 6.08
N PRO A 289 -1.51 0.47 7.07
CA PRO A 289 -0.66 1.59 7.45
C PRO A 289 0.25 2.08 6.31
N THR A 290 0.74 1.14 5.49
CA THR A 290 1.53 1.42 4.28
C THR A 290 0.68 1.18 3.04
N MET A 291 0.76 2.09 2.07
CA MET A 291 0.06 1.96 0.80
C MET A 291 0.58 0.73 0.01
N LEU A 292 -0.35 0.05 -0.66
CA LEU A 292 -0.02 -0.94 -1.68
C LEU A 292 0.60 -0.26 -2.92
N HIS A 293 1.22 -1.04 -3.80
CA HIS A 293 1.90 -0.54 -5.00
C HIS A 293 1.02 0.41 -5.83
N ASP A 294 -0.17 -0.05 -6.25
CA ASP A 294 -1.10 0.72 -7.09
C ASP A 294 -2.05 1.63 -6.31
N GLU A 295 -2.01 1.59 -4.97
CA GLU A 295 -2.98 2.31 -4.13
C GLU A 295 -2.84 3.82 -4.29
N HIS A 296 -1.61 4.31 -4.47
CA HIS A 296 -1.35 5.74 -4.66
C HIS A 296 -2.09 6.30 -5.89
N ALA A 297 -2.01 5.60 -7.04
CA ALA A 297 -2.70 6.03 -8.26
C ALA A 297 -4.22 5.89 -8.12
N ALA A 298 -4.70 4.80 -7.51
CA ALA A 298 -6.13 4.61 -7.22
C ALA A 298 -6.68 5.73 -6.31
N VAL A 299 -5.92 6.14 -5.28
CA VAL A 299 -6.27 7.26 -4.39
C VAL A 299 -6.39 8.56 -5.17
N ILE A 300 -5.41 8.88 -6.03
CA ILE A 300 -5.44 10.11 -6.85
C ILE A 300 -6.69 10.13 -7.72
N ARG A 301 -6.99 9.03 -8.41
CA ARG A 301 -8.20 8.90 -9.23
C ARG A 301 -9.46 9.08 -8.38
N GLY A 302 -9.56 8.40 -7.24
CA GLY A 302 -10.69 8.54 -6.32
C GLY A 302 -10.90 9.98 -5.85
N ILE A 303 -9.82 10.71 -5.56
CA ILE A 303 -9.85 12.12 -5.18
C ILE A 303 -10.41 12.99 -6.31
N TYR A 304 -9.97 12.78 -7.55
CA TYR A 304 -10.50 13.51 -8.70
C TYR A 304 -11.99 13.29 -8.90
N HIS A 305 -12.52 12.11 -8.57
CA HIS A 305 -13.92 11.75 -8.80
C HIS A 305 -14.85 11.99 -7.60
N ASN A 306 -14.33 12.06 -6.37
CA ASN A 306 -15.14 12.20 -5.15
C ASN A 306 -14.69 13.36 -4.25
N THR A 307 -15.52 14.39 -4.13
CA THR A 307 -15.22 15.61 -3.34
C THR A 307 -15.07 15.33 -1.85
N THR A 308 -15.88 14.43 -1.29
CA THR A 308 -15.78 14.10 0.14
C THR A 308 -14.49 13.36 0.42
N PHE A 309 -14.08 12.44 -0.46
CA PHE A 309 -12.81 11.73 -0.35
C PHE A 309 -11.62 12.67 -0.48
N ALA A 310 -11.67 13.61 -1.43
CA ALA A 310 -10.69 14.69 -1.55
C ALA A 310 -10.59 15.52 -0.26
N LYS A 311 -11.75 15.86 0.34
CA LYS A 311 -11.77 16.59 1.61
C LYS A 311 -11.15 15.78 2.74
N TRP A 312 -11.49 14.51 2.87
CA TRP A 312 -10.92 13.64 3.89
C TRP A 312 -9.39 13.52 3.73
N TRP A 313 -8.89 13.31 2.51
CA TRP A 313 -7.45 13.27 2.22
C TRP A 313 -6.74 14.59 2.52
N SER A 314 -7.36 15.73 2.26
CA SER A 314 -6.79 17.04 2.59
C SER A 314 -6.57 17.28 4.10
N LEU A 315 -7.19 16.46 4.95
CA LEU A 315 -7.06 16.52 6.41
C LEU A 315 -6.05 15.51 6.95
N GLN A 316 -5.54 14.59 6.13
CA GLN A 316 -4.59 13.57 6.57
C GLN A 316 -3.18 14.14 6.66
N GLU A 317 -2.38 13.58 7.57
CA GLU A 317 -0.93 13.77 7.57
C GLU A 317 -0.34 13.00 6.39
N ILE A 318 -0.16 13.71 5.27
CA ILE A 318 0.43 13.16 4.05
C ILE A 318 1.93 13.40 4.10
N ASP A 319 2.71 12.33 3.96
CA ASP A 319 4.15 12.35 3.77
C ASP A 319 4.54 13.37 2.67
N PRO A 320 5.52 14.27 2.89
CA PRO A 320 5.97 15.22 1.88
C PRO A 320 6.32 14.62 0.51
N SER A 321 6.73 13.34 0.46
CA SER A 321 6.99 12.61 -0.78
C SER A 321 5.72 12.36 -1.61
N ASN A 322 4.54 12.32 -0.97
CA ASN A 322 3.24 12.08 -1.61
C ASN A 322 2.50 13.39 -1.96
N ARG A 323 3.24 14.39 -2.47
CA ARG A 323 2.71 15.71 -2.83
C ARG A 323 1.56 15.67 -3.83
N SER A 324 1.57 14.68 -4.72
CA SER A 324 0.56 14.40 -5.75
C SER A 324 -0.86 14.25 -5.17
N ILE A 325 -1.01 13.64 -3.99
CA ILE A 325 -2.32 13.50 -3.32
C ILE A 325 -2.88 14.87 -2.92
N ARG A 326 -2.04 15.76 -2.37
CA ARG A 326 -2.43 17.13 -2.02
C ARG A 326 -2.80 17.93 -3.25
N THR A 327 -1.98 17.81 -4.30
CA THR A 327 -2.21 18.44 -5.60
C THR A 327 -3.54 18.00 -6.20
N ALA A 328 -3.85 16.69 -6.18
CA ALA A 328 -5.14 16.15 -6.66
C ALA A 328 -6.32 16.67 -5.84
N ALA A 329 -6.19 16.75 -4.50
CA ALA A 329 -7.26 17.28 -3.65
C ALA A 329 -7.54 18.75 -3.95
N LEU A 330 -6.48 19.55 -4.13
CA LEU A 330 -6.62 20.96 -4.52
C LEU A 330 -7.25 21.12 -5.90
N ALA A 331 -6.85 20.29 -6.87
CA ALA A 331 -7.46 20.23 -8.18
C ALA A 331 -8.97 19.99 -8.08
N ARG A 332 -9.37 18.99 -7.28
CA ARG A 332 -10.77 18.65 -7.05
C ARG A 332 -11.55 19.82 -6.44
N PHE A 333 -10.96 20.57 -5.51
CA PHE A 333 -11.61 21.75 -4.93
C PHE A 333 -11.84 22.85 -5.99
N ILE A 334 -10.85 23.12 -6.85
CA ILE A 334 -11.01 24.07 -7.96
C ILE A 334 -12.15 23.63 -8.90
N MET A 335 -12.21 22.33 -9.25
CA MET A 335 -13.27 21.75 -10.09
C MET A 335 -14.68 21.92 -9.54
N VAL A 336 -14.83 22.01 -8.21
CA VAL A 336 -16.13 22.28 -7.55
C VAL A 336 -16.30 23.75 -7.15
N ASN A 337 -15.52 24.65 -7.76
CA ASN A 337 -15.57 26.10 -7.54
C ASN A 337 -15.13 26.57 -6.15
N ASP A 338 -14.37 25.74 -5.42
CA ASP A 338 -13.81 26.10 -4.12
C ASP A 338 -12.36 26.57 -4.25
N LEU A 339 -12.15 27.87 -4.05
CA LEU A 339 -10.84 28.53 -4.04
C LEU A 339 -10.37 28.88 -2.61
N SER A 340 -10.99 28.34 -1.56
CA SER A 340 -10.65 28.64 -0.17
C SER A 340 -9.19 28.31 0.19
N HIS A 341 -8.61 27.33 -0.50
CA HIS A 341 -7.23 26.90 -0.32
C HIS A 341 -6.22 27.64 -1.25
N ILE A 342 -6.71 28.55 -2.10
CA ILE A 342 -5.88 29.33 -3.02
C ILE A 342 -5.65 30.73 -2.46
N THR A 343 -4.38 31.02 -2.20
CA THR A 343 -3.89 32.35 -1.80
C THR A 343 -2.71 32.75 -2.68
N PRO A 344 -2.23 34.01 -2.65
CA PRO A 344 -1.07 34.42 -3.45
C PRO A 344 0.21 33.61 -3.18
N SER A 345 0.33 32.96 -2.02
CA SER A 345 1.51 32.19 -1.59
C SER A 345 1.25 30.70 -1.38
N SER A 346 0.02 30.21 -1.59
CA SER A 346 -0.37 28.80 -1.41
C SER A 346 -1.30 28.35 -2.54
N PRO A 347 -1.10 27.16 -3.13
CA PRO A 347 -0.05 26.16 -2.87
C PRO A 347 1.37 26.62 -3.23
N SER A 348 2.41 25.90 -2.80
CA SER A 348 3.77 26.16 -3.31
C SER A 348 3.84 25.89 -4.81
N LYS A 349 4.87 26.41 -5.49
CA LYS A 349 5.04 26.22 -6.95
C LYS A 349 5.13 24.75 -7.38
N TYR A 350 5.46 23.83 -6.47
CA TYR A 350 5.59 22.39 -6.72
C TYR A 350 4.30 21.61 -6.39
N GLU A 351 3.27 22.29 -5.88
CA GLU A 351 1.97 21.73 -5.47
C GLU A 351 0.83 22.34 -6.29
N VAL A 352 1.15 23.00 -7.41
CA VAL A 352 0.17 23.57 -8.33
C VAL A 352 -0.42 22.44 -9.17
N PRO A 353 -1.75 22.21 -9.14
CA PRO A 353 -2.36 21.15 -9.91
C PRO A 353 -2.31 21.43 -11.40
N ALA A 354 -1.92 20.42 -12.18
CA ALA A 354 -1.91 20.47 -13.63
C ALA A 354 -3.32 20.31 -14.22
N MET A 355 -4.05 19.25 -13.85
CA MET A 355 -5.39 18.96 -14.36
C MET A 355 -6.47 19.53 -13.45
N ILE A 356 -7.11 20.63 -13.83
CA ILE A 356 -8.15 21.30 -13.02
C ILE A 356 -9.55 21.28 -13.66
N TRP A 357 -9.77 20.50 -14.71
CA TRP A 357 -11.01 20.49 -15.51
C TRP A 357 -11.63 19.11 -15.76
N TRP A 358 -11.11 18.04 -15.17
CA TRP A 358 -11.63 16.68 -15.32
C TRP A 358 -11.69 15.94 -13.98
N PRO A 359 -12.78 15.24 -13.64
CA PRO A 359 -13.99 14.97 -14.44
C PRO A 359 -15.03 16.09 -14.43
N LEU A 360 -14.77 17.18 -13.69
CA LEU A 360 -15.67 18.32 -13.61
C LEU A 360 -14.95 19.58 -14.06
N ILE A 361 -15.65 20.41 -14.82
CA ILE A 361 -15.11 21.69 -15.33
C ILE A 361 -15.52 22.81 -14.36
N PRO A 362 -14.58 23.57 -13.79
CA PRO A 362 -14.89 24.74 -12.98
C PRO A 362 -15.68 25.78 -13.78
N ALA A 363 -16.49 26.60 -13.11
CA ALA A 363 -17.15 27.73 -13.72
C ALA A 363 -16.13 28.78 -14.23
N GLU A 364 -16.49 29.47 -15.31
CA GLU A 364 -15.66 30.52 -15.92
C GLU A 364 -15.22 31.60 -14.90
N GLU A 365 -16.14 32.06 -14.03
CA GLU A 365 -15.82 33.04 -12.98
C GLU A 365 -14.81 32.51 -11.94
N THR A 366 -14.85 31.21 -11.64
CA THR A 366 -13.86 30.57 -10.76
C THR A 366 -12.48 30.61 -11.40
N LEU A 367 -12.37 30.28 -12.70
CA LEU A 367 -11.10 30.32 -13.42
C LEU A 367 -10.54 31.76 -13.51
N LYS A 368 -11.41 32.74 -13.72
CA LYS A 368 -11.05 34.16 -13.70
C LYS A 368 -10.48 34.59 -12.34
N GLU A 369 -11.16 34.22 -11.26
CA GLU A 369 -10.70 34.50 -9.89
C GLU A 369 -9.43 33.72 -9.54
N LEU A 370 -9.29 32.49 -10.02
CA LEU A 370 -8.10 31.66 -9.84
C LEU A 370 -6.86 32.36 -10.42
N VAL A 371 -6.92 32.81 -11.67
CA VAL A 371 -5.81 33.53 -12.31
C VAL A 371 -5.55 34.87 -11.63
N ARG A 372 -6.58 35.56 -11.14
CA ARG A 372 -6.41 36.80 -10.37
C ARG A 372 -5.62 36.56 -9.07
N ARG A 373 -5.86 35.43 -8.37
CA ARG A 373 -5.14 35.06 -7.14
C ARG A 373 -3.76 34.47 -7.43
N ARG A 374 -3.64 33.69 -8.50
CA ARG A 374 -2.46 32.92 -8.90
C ARG A 374 -2.20 33.04 -10.40
N PRO A 375 -1.53 34.12 -10.84
CA PRO A 375 -1.23 34.34 -12.26
C PRO A 375 -0.37 33.25 -12.90
N ASP A 376 0.39 32.50 -12.10
CA ASP A 376 1.19 31.34 -12.52
C ASP A 376 0.33 30.12 -12.90
N MET A 377 -0.96 30.11 -12.55
CA MET A 377 -1.92 29.07 -12.97
C MET A 377 -2.65 29.40 -14.29
N LYS A 378 -2.17 30.41 -15.03
CA LYS A 378 -2.78 30.86 -16.28
C LYS A 378 -2.85 29.75 -17.34
N LEU A 379 -1.85 28.88 -17.42
CA LEU A 379 -1.83 27.77 -18.38
C LEU A 379 -2.99 26.79 -18.11
N GLN A 380 -3.15 26.38 -16.86
CA GLN A 380 -4.18 25.44 -16.43
C GLN A 380 -5.58 26.04 -16.61
N ALA A 381 -5.76 27.33 -16.33
CA ALA A 381 -7.01 28.02 -16.60
C ALA A 381 -7.31 28.09 -18.11
N ALA A 382 -6.32 28.33 -18.95
CA ALA A 382 -6.48 28.31 -20.41
C ALA A 382 -6.84 26.90 -20.93
N MET A 383 -6.20 25.84 -20.42
CA MET A 383 -6.57 24.46 -20.75
C MET A 383 -8.01 24.13 -20.32
N ALA A 384 -8.43 24.58 -19.15
CA ALA A 384 -9.81 24.45 -18.69
C ALA A 384 -10.81 25.25 -19.57
N CYS A 385 -10.41 26.41 -20.11
CA CYS A 385 -11.24 27.16 -21.06
C CYS A 385 -11.46 26.39 -22.36
N ILE A 386 -10.43 25.70 -22.88
CA ILE A 386 -10.59 24.82 -24.05
C ILE A 386 -11.59 23.70 -23.73
N ALA A 387 -11.45 23.07 -22.55
CA ALA A 387 -12.34 21.98 -22.14
C ALA A 387 -13.80 22.43 -21.93
N GLY A 388 -14.01 23.63 -21.39
CA GLY A 388 -15.34 24.21 -21.09
C GLY A 388 -15.96 25.06 -22.21
N ASP A 389 -15.27 25.26 -23.34
CA ASP A 389 -15.58 26.24 -24.38
C ASP A 389 -15.78 27.69 -23.86
N TYR A 390 -14.95 28.14 -22.90
CA TYR A 390 -15.01 29.49 -22.32
C TYR A 390 -14.21 30.51 -23.14
N ARG A 391 -14.79 30.93 -24.27
CA ARG A 391 -14.12 31.84 -25.23
C ARG A 391 -13.84 33.22 -24.67
N ALA A 392 -14.78 33.81 -23.94
CA ALA A 392 -14.63 35.15 -23.40
C ALA A 392 -13.45 35.21 -22.41
N LEU A 393 -13.39 34.28 -21.46
CA LEU A 393 -12.24 34.17 -20.58
C LEU A 393 -10.95 33.83 -21.33
N TRP A 394 -10.98 32.94 -22.34
CA TRP A 394 -9.79 32.66 -23.15
C TRP A 394 -9.20 33.93 -23.79
N GLU A 395 -10.06 34.76 -24.40
CA GLU A 395 -9.67 36.04 -25.00
C GLU A 395 -9.10 37.01 -23.95
N ASP A 396 -9.74 37.11 -22.78
CA ASP A 396 -9.26 37.91 -21.64
C ASP A 396 -7.89 37.41 -21.14
N LEU A 397 -7.68 36.09 -21.10
CA LEU A 397 -6.42 35.49 -20.70
C LEU A 397 -5.33 35.75 -21.75
N ALA A 398 -5.64 35.69 -23.04
CA ALA A 398 -4.67 35.79 -24.13
C ALA A 398 -3.42 34.92 -23.87
N PRO A 399 -3.56 33.58 -23.81
CA PRO A 399 -2.44 32.69 -23.54
C PRO A 399 -1.43 32.71 -24.70
N ARG A 400 -0.14 32.54 -24.38
CA ARG A 400 0.89 32.33 -25.40
C ARG A 400 0.76 30.90 -25.96
N PRO A 401 1.00 30.67 -27.27
CA PRO A 401 0.94 29.33 -27.83
C PRO A 401 2.02 28.45 -27.21
N CYS A 402 1.65 27.20 -26.88
CA CYS A 402 2.55 26.16 -26.39
C CYS A 402 1.97 24.77 -26.74
N SER A 403 2.81 23.73 -26.62
CA SER A 403 2.43 22.37 -26.98
C SER A 403 1.22 21.85 -26.19
N GLU A 404 1.13 22.15 -24.89
CA GLU A 404 0.05 21.65 -24.03
C GLU A 404 -1.32 22.19 -24.43
N LEU A 405 -1.41 23.48 -24.80
CA LEU A 405 -2.64 24.09 -25.30
C LEU A 405 -3.02 23.57 -26.68
N TRP A 406 -2.01 23.31 -27.52
CA TRP A 406 -2.20 22.75 -28.85
C TRP A 406 -2.76 21.34 -28.80
N ASP A 407 -2.19 20.48 -27.96
CA ASP A 407 -2.61 19.09 -27.79
C ASP A 407 -4.02 19.02 -27.21
N GLN A 408 -4.31 19.84 -26.19
CA GLN A 408 -5.64 19.98 -25.60
C GLN A 408 -6.67 20.49 -26.63
N ALA A 409 -6.30 21.45 -27.49
CA ALA A 409 -7.21 22.00 -28.50
C ALA A 409 -7.45 21.04 -29.68
N ARG A 410 -6.47 20.20 -30.04
CA ARG A 410 -6.52 19.38 -31.26
C ARG A 410 -7.23 18.06 -31.13
N GLN A 411 -7.40 17.51 -29.92
CA GLN A 411 -7.89 16.17 -29.61
C GLN A 411 -8.78 15.55 -30.72
N THR A 412 -8.16 14.85 -31.67
CA THR A 412 -8.82 14.29 -32.87
C THR A 412 -9.74 13.14 -32.48
N GLN A 413 -10.99 13.11 -32.97
CA GLN A 413 -11.93 11.99 -32.77
C GLN A 413 -11.42 10.71 -33.48
N THR A 414 -11.06 9.68 -32.71
CA THR A 414 -10.91 8.32 -33.23
C THR A 414 -12.23 7.58 -33.04
N ARG A 415 -13.12 7.70 -34.02
CA ARG A 415 -13.90 6.61 -34.64
C ARG A 415 -14.97 7.20 -35.58
N SER A 416 -14.92 6.79 -36.85
CA SER A 416 -15.84 7.06 -37.97
C SER A 416 -15.55 8.25 -38.91
N TRP A 417 -14.65 8.03 -39.89
CA TRP A 417 -14.61 8.63 -41.25
C TRP A 417 -14.32 10.16 -41.42
N PRO A 418 -13.77 10.53 -42.60
CA PRO A 418 -12.35 10.73 -42.84
C PRO A 418 -11.77 12.04 -42.26
N ASN A 419 -10.57 11.94 -41.68
CA ASN A 419 -9.51 12.96 -41.59
C ASN A 419 -9.92 14.45 -41.71
N SER A 420 -10.76 14.92 -40.79
CA SER A 420 -10.85 16.35 -40.50
C SER A 420 -10.52 16.55 -39.03
N PRO A 421 -9.39 17.20 -38.67
CA PRO A 421 -9.28 17.73 -37.33
C PRO A 421 -10.48 18.65 -37.10
N ASN A 422 -11.19 18.49 -35.98
CA ASN A 422 -12.22 19.44 -35.57
C ASN A 422 -11.53 20.80 -35.38
N ARG A 423 -11.44 21.59 -36.45
CA ARG A 423 -10.88 22.93 -36.43
C ARG A 423 -11.80 23.78 -35.58
N ASN A 424 -11.36 24.07 -34.36
CA ASN A 424 -12.09 24.87 -33.40
C ASN A 424 -11.42 26.25 -33.26
N TYR A 425 -12.15 27.16 -32.62
CA TYR A 425 -11.69 28.52 -32.37
C TYR A 425 -10.30 28.57 -31.72
N TYR A 426 -10.00 27.67 -30.78
CA TYR A 426 -8.73 27.62 -30.06
C TYR A 426 -7.56 27.21 -30.96
N VAL A 427 -7.75 26.23 -31.85
CA VAL A 427 -6.74 25.85 -32.85
C VAL A 427 -6.42 27.04 -33.76
N ASP A 428 -7.46 27.72 -34.28
CA ASP A 428 -7.29 28.89 -35.14
C ASP A 428 -6.56 30.04 -34.44
N TYR A 429 -6.93 30.31 -33.18
CA TYR A 429 -6.26 31.29 -32.34
C TYR A 429 -4.77 30.95 -32.17
N LEU A 430 -4.45 29.71 -31.80
CA LEU A 430 -3.08 29.28 -31.54
C LEU A 430 -2.20 29.36 -32.80
N GLU A 431 -2.70 28.93 -33.96
CA GLU A 431 -2.00 29.03 -35.24
C GLU A 431 -1.72 30.48 -35.64
N GLN A 432 -2.73 31.34 -35.55
CA GLN A 432 -2.61 32.73 -35.94
C GLN A 432 -1.63 33.46 -35.01
N HIS A 433 -1.76 33.25 -33.70
CA HIS A 433 -0.92 33.92 -32.73
C HIS A 433 0.54 33.43 -32.78
N ALA A 434 0.78 32.15 -33.08
CA ALA A 434 2.14 31.63 -33.29
C ALA A 434 2.80 32.22 -34.55
N LYS A 435 2.05 32.37 -35.64
CA LYS A 435 2.52 33.05 -36.86
C LYS A 435 2.91 34.50 -36.59
N GLU A 436 2.11 35.22 -35.80
CA GLU A 436 2.40 36.61 -35.40
C GLU A 436 3.67 36.71 -34.55
N LEU A 437 3.92 35.72 -33.69
CA LEU A 437 5.11 35.65 -32.84
C LEU A 437 6.34 35.09 -33.55
N GLY A 438 6.19 34.53 -34.76
CA GLY A 438 7.27 33.92 -35.51
C GLY A 438 7.85 32.65 -34.87
N CYS A 439 7.03 31.91 -34.12
CA CYS A 439 7.44 30.68 -33.44
C CYS A 439 6.65 29.46 -33.94
N ASP A 440 7.24 28.27 -33.82
CA ASP A 440 6.50 27.02 -33.98
C ASP A 440 5.86 26.63 -32.65
N ILE A 441 4.58 26.23 -32.68
CA ILE A 441 3.78 25.88 -31.50
C ILE A 441 4.34 24.63 -30.81
N VAL A 442 4.82 23.66 -31.60
CA VAL A 442 5.28 22.36 -31.09
C VAL A 442 6.67 22.43 -30.43
N ASP A 443 7.44 23.48 -30.72
CA ASP A 443 8.78 23.68 -30.17
C ASP A 443 8.76 24.40 -28.80
N VAL A 444 7.61 24.99 -28.43
CA VAL A 444 7.44 25.71 -27.16
C VAL A 444 6.83 24.78 -26.11
N ARG A 445 7.70 24.01 -25.45
CA ARG A 445 7.36 23.20 -24.27
C ARG A 445 7.50 24.00 -22.99
N THR A 446 6.55 23.89 -22.06
CA THR A 446 6.62 24.63 -20.78
C THR A 446 7.28 23.85 -19.64
N ASN A 447 7.77 22.62 -19.90
CA ASN A 447 8.30 21.67 -18.91
C ASN A 447 7.33 21.43 -17.73
N SER A 448 6.02 21.48 -17.98
CA SER A 448 5.00 21.37 -16.93
C SER A 448 4.35 19.98 -16.92
N GLU A 449 3.88 19.55 -15.74
CA GLU A 449 3.04 18.35 -15.56
C GLU A 449 1.69 18.46 -16.34
N CYS A 450 1.47 19.54 -17.11
CA CYS A 450 0.29 19.72 -17.95
C CYS A 450 0.36 18.97 -19.29
N GLU A 451 1.54 18.50 -19.71
CA GLU A 451 1.69 17.66 -20.92
C GLU A 451 0.87 16.36 -20.75
N ASP A 452 1.04 15.66 -19.62
CA ASP A 452 0.24 14.48 -19.28
C ASP A 452 -1.25 14.82 -19.16
N ALA A 453 -1.58 16.00 -18.62
CA ALA A 453 -2.95 16.46 -18.51
C ALA A 453 -3.61 16.81 -19.87
N ALA A 454 -2.88 16.88 -20.99
CA ALA A 454 -3.45 17.15 -22.31
C ALA A 454 -3.99 15.90 -23.03
N VAL A 455 -3.71 14.70 -22.51
CA VAL A 455 -4.16 13.40 -23.07
C VAL A 455 -5.68 13.37 -23.27
N ARG A 456 -6.17 12.88 -24.41
CA ARG A 456 -7.61 12.90 -24.72
C ARG A 456 -8.43 11.97 -23.83
N ASP A 457 -8.03 10.72 -23.75
CA ASP A 457 -8.77 9.70 -23.01
C ASP A 457 -8.23 9.62 -21.58
N LYS A 458 -8.96 10.21 -20.63
CA LYS A 458 -8.56 10.20 -19.22
C LYS A 458 -8.81 8.86 -18.56
N GLU A 459 -9.68 8.04 -19.14
CA GLU A 459 -10.11 6.74 -18.61
C GLU A 459 -10.40 5.79 -19.79
N PRO A 460 -9.35 5.29 -20.48
CA PRO A 460 -9.54 4.55 -21.72
C PRO A 460 -10.42 3.33 -21.56
N THR A 461 -11.60 3.37 -22.19
CA THR A 461 -12.56 2.26 -22.20
C THR A 461 -12.26 1.22 -23.28
N THR A 462 -11.14 1.39 -24.00
CA THR A 462 -10.69 0.48 -25.06
C THR A 462 -9.78 -0.64 -24.55
N THR A 463 -9.34 -0.56 -23.30
CA THR A 463 -8.61 -1.63 -22.63
C THR A 463 -9.59 -2.77 -22.35
N TRP A 464 -9.23 -3.98 -22.77
CA TRP A 464 -10.01 -5.16 -22.45
C TRP A 464 -9.87 -5.43 -20.97
N LEU A 465 -11.01 -5.64 -20.29
CA LEU A 465 -11.03 -6.07 -18.90
C LEU A 465 -10.29 -7.40 -18.77
N ASP A 466 -9.47 -7.52 -17.75
CA ASP A 466 -8.87 -8.81 -17.41
C ASP A 466 -9.99 -9.80 -17.04
N SER A 467 -9.77 -11.07 -17.34
CA SER A 467 -10.68 -12.16 -17.00
C SER A 467 -10.80 -12.42 -15.49
N GLY A 468 -9.86 -11.90 -14.69
CA GLY A 468 -9.84 -12.02 -13.24
C GLY A 468 -9.66 -10.67 -12.53
N ILE A 469 -10.00 -10.64 -11.23
CA ILE A 469 -9.79 -9.47 -10.36
C ILE A 469 -8.51 -9.69 -9.55
N HIS A 470 -7.50 -8.86 -9.82
CA HIS A 470 -6.19 -8.94 -9.19
C HIS A 470 -5.81 -7.60 -8.58
N ALA A 471 -5.06 -7.62 -7.47
CA ALA A 471 -4.16 -6.52 -7.15
C ALA A 471 -2.84 -6.90 -7.82
N HIS A 472 -2.37 -6.12 -8.80
CA HIS A 472 -1.14 -6.43 -9.53
C HIS A 472 0.05 -5.70 -8.90
N ASP A 473 1.25 -6.32 -8.94
CA ASP A 473 2.51 -5.58 -8.71
C ASP A 473 3.07 -4.97 -10.00
N TYR A 474 2.58 -5.42 -11.16
CA TYR A 474 3.07 -4.99 -12.46
C TYR A 474 1.94 -5.10 -13.50
N ALA A 475 1.09 -4.08 -13.59
CA ALA A 475 0.43 -3.76 -14.86
C ALA A 475 1.42 -3.05 -15.81
N LEU A 476 2.64 -3.59 -15.94
CA LEU A 476 3.55 -3.26 -17.04
C LEU A 476 3.16 -4.11 -18.24
N MET A 477 2.22 -3.63 -19.03
CA MET A 477 2.06 -4.00 -20.45
C MET A 477 1.63 -2.75 -21.21
N ASP A 478 2.64 -2.06 -21.76
CA ASP A 478 2.65 -1.52 -23.13
C ASP A 478 1.36 -0.87 -23.68
N SER A 479 0.65 -0.11 -22.86
CA SER A 479 -0.46 0.74 -23.32
C SER A 479 0.08 2.15 -23.56
N ASN A 480 0.77 2.28 -24.70
CA ASN A 480 0.99 3.49 -25.49
C ASN A 480 1.38 4.78 -24.72
N PRO A 481 2.52 5.43 -25.01
CA PRO A 481 2.95 6.68 -24.36
C PRO A 481 2.03 7.91 -24.55
N ASP A 482 0.80 7.74 -25.06
CA ASP A 482 -0.14 8.83 -25.38
C ASP A 482 -1.53 8.70 -24.69
N GLY A 483 -1.68 7.91 -23.62
CA GLY A 483 -2.98 7.32 -23.27
C GLY A 483 -3.63 7.55 -21.90
N ASP A 484 -2.90 7.85 -20.81
CA ASP A 484 -3.51 7.96 -19.48
C ASP A 484 -2.77 9.00 -18.61
N VAL A 485 -3.51 9.82 -17.86
CA VAL A 485 -3.00 10.92 -17.01
C VAL A 485 -2.58 10.43 -15.63
N TYR A 486 -3.06 9.26 -15.20
CA TYR A 486 -2.85 8.78 -13.84
C TYR A 486 -1.52 8.01 -13.65
N SER A 487 -0.61 8.14 -14.62
CA SER A 487 0.66 7.42 -14.79
C SER A 487 0.49 5.92 -15.10
N ALA A 488 1.34 5.43 -16.00
CA ALA A 488 1.25 4.16 -16.69
C ALA A 488 0.82 2.96 -15.80
N GLY A 489 -0.34 2.37 -16.12
CA GLY A 489 -0.77 1.06 -15.61
C GLY A 489 -1.94 1.06 -14.62
N ALA A 490 -2.41 2.21 -14.14
CA ALA A 490 -3.36 2.27 -13.02
C ALA A 490 -4.85 2.29 -13.43
N GLN A 491 -5.31 1.25 -14.14
CA GLN A 491 -6.73 0.89 -14.09
C GLN A 491 -6.91 -0.17 -13.00
N ALA A 492 -7.53 0.20 -11.89
CA ALA A 492 -7.95 -0.77 -10.89
C ALA A 492 -9.00 -1.69 -11.54
N ASN A 493 -8.57 -2.89 -11.98
CA ASN A 493 -9.45 -3.91 -12.51
C ASN A 493 -10.36 -4.43 -11.40
N ALA A 494 -11.51 -3.80 -11.19
CA ALA A 494 -12.66 -4.49 -10.58
C ALA A 494 -14.00 -4.07 -11.17
N ALA A 495 -14.01 -3.73 -12.46
CA ALA A 495 -15.23 -3.75 -13.25
C ALA A 495 -15.50 -5.19 -13.75
N SER A 496 -15.97 -6.05 -12.84
CA SER A 496 -16.82 -7.20 -13.18
C SER A 496 -17.83 -7.45 -12.08
#